data_AF-A0A9X6TK71-F1
#
_entry.id   AF-A0A9X6TK71-F1
#
_cell.length_a   1.000
_cell.length_b   1.000
_cell.length_c   1.000
_cell.angle_alpha   90.00
_cell.angle_beta   90.00
_cell.angle_gamma   90.00
#
_symmetry.space_group_name_H-M   'P 1'
#
loop_
_entity.id
_entity.type
_entity.pdbx_description
1 polymer ?
#
loop_
_entity_poly.entity_id
_entity_poly.type
_entity_poly.pdbx_seq_one_letter_code
_entity_poly.pdbx_strand_id
1 'polypeptide(L)'
;MESVLNGKIAALGLIPIDKKAYIKYIKPHEKAYKKSGIDVNQFKYYKLYEQKPMFYSVEYLTQTPIKDLLERDRGNRIRWVKTDE
;
A
#
# COMPACT_ATOMS: atom_id res chain seq x y z
N MET A 1 -12.41 -1.13 -16.57
CA MET A 1 -11.12 -1.41 -15.90
C MET A 1 -11.15 -0.98 -14.42
N GLU A 2 -11.72 0.18 -14.10
CA GLU A 2 -11.86 0.68 -12.71
C GLU A 2 -12.70 -0.22 -11.78
N SER A 3 -13.72 -0.92 -12.32
CA SER A 3 -14.58 -1.79 -11.50
C SER A 3 -13.80 -2.94 -10.82
N VAL A 4 -12.80 -3.50 -11.51
CA VAL A 4 -11.92 -4.54 -10.96
C VAL A 4 -11.00 -3.96 -9.88
N LEU A 5 -10.44 -2.77 -10.13
CA LEU A 5 -9.55 -2.11 -9.17
C LEU A 5 -10.31 -1.71 -7.89
N ASN A 6 -11.51 -1.14 -8.02
CA ASN A 6 -12.38 -0.80 -6.88
C ASN A 6 -12.77 -2.04 -6.08
N GLY A 7 -13.06 -3.16 -6.73
CA GLY A 7 -13.29 -4.44 -6.05
C GLY A 7 -12.07 -4.89 -5.24
N LYS A 8 -10.85 -4.73 -5.78
CA LYS A 8 -9.60 -5.07 -5.06
C LYS A 8 -9.34 -4.15 -3.87
N ILE A 9 -9.54 -2.83 -4.05
CA ILE A 9 -9.40 -1.82 -2.99
C ILE A 9 -10.34 -2.15 -1.84
N ALA A 10 -11.61 -2.43 -2.14
CA ALA A 10 -12.62 -2.78 -1.15
C ALA A 10 -12.28 -4.11 -0.43
N ALA A 11 -11.88 -5.15 -1.18
CA ALA A 11 -11.53 -6.45 -0.60
C ALA A 11 -10.30 -6.39 0.33
N LEU A 12 -9.32 -5.55 0.00
CA LEU A 12 -8.11 -5.35 0.81
C LEU A 12 -8.30 -4.30 1.90
N GLY A 13 -9.37 -3.51 1.87
CA GLY A 13 -9.57 -2.37 2.78
C GLY A 13 -8.49 -1.29 2.60
N LEU A 14 -8.07 -1.04 1.36
CA LEU A 14 -7.07 -0.02 1.07
C LEU A 14 -7.68 1.38 1.20
N ILE A 15 -6.93 2.30 1.80
CA ILE A 15 -7.34 3.68 2.03
C ILE A 15 -6.67 4.54 0.95
N PRO A 16 -7.40 5.44 0.26
CA PRO A 16 -6.79 6.38 -0.66
C PRO A 16 -5.86 7.33 0.09
N ILE A 17 -4.72 7.65 -0.52
CA ILE A 17 -3.74 8.57 0.06
C ILE A 17 -4.28 9.99 -0.03
N ASP A 18 -4.75 10.50 1.09
CA ASP A 18 -5.10 11.91 1.23
C ASP A 18 -3.83 12.78 1.40
N LYS A 19 -3.95 14.09 1.15
CA LYS A 19 -2.88 15.07 1.37
C LYS A 19 -2.29 14.97 2.79
N LYS A 20 -3.12 14.70 3.80
CA LYS A 20 -2.65 14.49 5.18
C LYS A 20 -1.78 13.22 5.33
N ALA A 21 -2.23 12.11 4.75
CA ALA A 21 -1.50 10.84 4.77
C ALA A 21 -0.19 10.95 4.00
N TYR A 22 -0.19 11.67 2.87
CA TYR A 22 1.01 11.96 2.10
C TYR A 22 2.05 12.72 2.94
N ILE A 23 1.65 13.80 3.60
CA ILE A 23 2.56 14.62 4.42
C ILE A 23 3.08 13.82 5.63
N LYS A 24 2.24 12.98 6.24
CA LYS A 24 2.61 12.21 7.43
C LYS A 24 3.54 11.04 7.10
N TYR A 25 3.23 10.28 6.04
CA TYR A 25 3.85 8.97 5.81
C TYR A 25 4.76 8.93 4.57
N ILE A 26 4.51 9.74 3.55
CA ILE A 26 5.29 9.71 2.29
C ILE A 26 6.37 10.78 2.27
N LYS A 27 6.00 12.02 2.60
CA LYS A 27 6.91 13.18 2.61
C LYS A 27 8.23 12.94 3.35
N PRO A 28 8.28 12.34 4.56
CA PRO A 28 9.56 12.07 5.23
C PRO A 28 10.45 11.07 4.47
N HIS A 29 9.86 10.19 3.68
CA HIS A 29 10.57 9.15 2.92
C HIS A 29 10.77 9.52 1.44
N GLU A 30 10.18 10.61 0.94
CA GLU A 30 10.25 11.05 -0.46
C GLU A 30 11.70 11.18 -0.95
N LYS A 31 12.59 11.74 -0.13
CA LYS A 31 14.02 11.85 -0.45
C LYS A 31 14.70 10.48 -0.60
N ALA A 32 14.32 9.50 0.21
CA ALA A 32 14.85 8.14 0.13
C ALA A 32 14.31 7.42 -1.11
N TYR A 33 13.00 7.52 -1.38
CA TYR A 33 12.39 6.94 -2.57
C TYR A 33 12.98 7.49 -3.86
N LYS A 34 13.18 8.83 -3.95
CA LYS A 34 13.83 9.47 -5.10
C LYS A 34 15.26 8.96 -5.32
N LYS A 35 16.01 8.70 -4.25
CA LYS A 35 17.37 8.14 -4.34
C LYS A 35 17.35 6.68 -4.87
N SER A 36 16.28 5.95 -4.58
CA SER A 36 16.06 4.58 -5.08
C SER A 36 15.34 4.50 -6.43
N GLY A 37 15.09 5.64 -7.09
CA GLY A 37 14.36 5.67 -8.37
C GLY A 37 12.87 5.34 -8.26
N ILE A 38 12.32 5.36 -7.05
CA ILE A 38 10.91 5.09 -6.79
C ILE A 38 10.16 6.41 -6.86
N ASP A 39 9.27 6.55 -7.85
CA ASP A 39 8.34 7.68 -7.89
C ASP A 39 7.30 7.53 -6.79
N VAL A 40 7.11 8.51 -5.92
CA VAL A 40 6.12 8.39 -4.84
C VAL A 40 4.69 8.68 -5.32
N ASN A 41 4.51 9.30 -6.49
CA ASN A 41 3.20 9.65 -7.03
C ASN A 41 2.45 8.43 -7.59
N GLN A 42 3.18 7.36 -7.90
CA GLN A 42 2.60 6.07 -8.31
C GLN A 42 1.76 5.43 -7.18
N PHE A 43 2.08 5.74 -5.92
CA PHE A 43 1.30 5.28 -4.77
C PHE A 43 0.01 6.09 -4.66
N LYS A 44 -1.12 5.40 -4.76
CA LYS A 44 -2.46 6.02 -4.64
C LYS A 44 -3.23 5.52 -3.44
N TYR A 45 -2.87 4.33 -2.95
CA TYR A 45 -3.55 3.70 -1.83
C TYR A 45 -2.53 3.25 -0.79
N TYR A 46 -2.97 3.18 0.46
CA TYR A 46 -2.18 2.67 1.56
C TYR A 46 -3.04 1.85 2.51
N LYS A 47 -2.39 0.99 3.28
CA LYS A 47 -3.00 0.26 4.39
C LYS A 47 -2.12 0.38 5.61
N LEU A 48 -2.74 0.59 6.77
CA LEU A 48 -2.03 0.59 8.04
C LEU A 48 -2.04 -0.82 8.60
N TYR A 49 -0.86 -1.41 8.72
CA TYR A 49 -0.64 -2.61 9.52
C TYR A 49 -0.09 -2.14 10.86
N GLU A 50 -0.97 -2.09 11.87
CA GLU A 50 -0.72 -1.51 13.18
C GLU A 50 -0.23 -0.06 13.09
N GLN A 51 1.09 0.17 13.10
CA GLN A 51 1.71 1.49 13.02
C GLN A 51 2.50 1.74 11.74
N LYS A 52 2.66 0.73 10.87
CA LYS A 52 3.43 0.87 9.62
C LYS A 52 2.51 1.03 8.42
N PRO A 53 2.60 2.15 7.68
CA PRO A 53 1.88 2.32 6.43
C PRO A 53 2.55 1.49 5.33
N MET A 54 1.75 0.68 4.65
CA MET A 54 2.16 0.01 3.42
C MET A 54 1.48 0.67 2.23
N PHE A 55 2.27 1.09 1.24
CA PHE A 55 1.79 1.79 0.07
C PHE A 55 1.58 0.84 -1.10
N TYR A 56 0.55 1.12 -1.89
CA TYR A 56 0.14 0.34 -3.05
C TYR A 56 -0.01 1.24 -4.27
N SER A 57 0.64 0.86 -5.36
CA SER A 57 0.52 1.51 -6.65
C SER A 57 -0.67 0.96 -7.43
N VAL A 58 -1.31 1.81 -8.24
CA VAL A 58 -2.40 1.38 -9.12
C VAL A 58 -1.94 0.28 -10.08
N GLU A 59 -0.73 0.43 -10.61
CA GLU A 59 -0.13 -0.53 -11.52
C GLU A 59 0.00 -1.92 -10.87
N TYR A 60 0.55 -1.96 -9.65
CA TYR A 60 0.68 -3.20 -8.88
C TYR A 60 -0.66 -3.87 -8.59
N LEU A 61 -1.67 -3.09 -8.18
CA LEU A 61 -3.02 -3.61 -7.94
C LEU A 61 -3.69 -4.08 -9.22
N THR A 62 -3.36 -3.50 -10.36
CA THR A 62 -3.91 -3.90 -11.66
C THR A 62 -3.26 -5.19 -12.15
N GLN A 63 -1.92 -5.27 -12.12
CA GLN A 63 -1.15 -6.42 -12.58
C GLN A 63 -1.34 -7.66 -11.68
N THR A 64 -1.46 -7.47 -10.37
CA THR A 64 -1.53 -8.59 -9.42
C THR A 64 -2.97 -9.11 -9.31
N PRO A 65 -3.22 -10.43 -9.42
CA PRO A 65 -4.56 -10.98 -9.21
C PRO A 65 -5.00 -10.84 -7.74
N ILE A 66 -6.31 -10.70 -7.51
CA ILE A 66 -6.87 -10.46 -6.16
C ILE A 66 -6.52 -11.58 -5.17
N LYS A 67 -6.45 -12.83 -5.64
CA LYS A 67 -6.07 -13.97 -4.80
C LYS A 67 -4.67 -13.77 -4.18
N ASP A 68 -3.68 -13.43 -5.01
CA ASP A 68 -2.31 -13.19 -4.56
C ASP A 68 -2.23 -11.97 -3.62
N LEU A 69 -3.01 -10.92 -3.91
CA LEU A 69 -3.08 -9.75 -3.03
C LEU A 69 -3.61 -10.13 -1.63
N LEU A 70 -4.65 -10.96 -1.55
CA LEU A 70 -5.22 -11.41 -0.27
C LEU A 70 -4.29 -12.37 0.48
N GLU A 71 -3.57 -13.24 -0.23
CA GLU A 71 -2.56 -14.12 0.39
C GLU A 71 -1.39 -13.30 0.96
N ARG A 72 -0.92 -12.30 0.22
CA ARG A 72 0.11 -11.35 0.69
C ARG A 72 -0.38 -10.49 1.85
N ASP A 73 -1.64 -10.06 1.84
CA ASP A 73 -2.25 -9.30 2.94
C ASP A 73 -2.26 -10.11 4.24
N ARG A 74 -2.67 -11.39 4.17
CA ARG A 74 -2.61 -12.33 5.30
C ARG A 74 -1.17 -12.56 5.77
N GLY A 75 -0.26 -12.83 4.83
CA GLY A 75 1.16 -13.04 5.14
C GLY A 75 1.80 -11.82 5.81
N ASN A 76 1.50 -10.62 5.32
CA ASN A 76 1.97 -9.38 5.92
C ASN A 76 1.38 -9.19 7.31
N ARG A 77 0.07 -9.38 7.49
CA ARG A 77 -0.55 -9.28 8.82
C ARG A 77 0.17 -10.19 9.84
N ILE A 78 0.49 -11.43 9.48
CA ILE A 78 1.20 -12.36 10.39
C ILE A 78 2.65 -11.92 10.61
N ARG A 79 3.36 -11.53 9.55
CA ARG A 79 4.78 -11.15 9.62
C ARG A 79 5.00 -9.89 10.46
N TRP A 80 4.10 -8.91 10.36
CA TRP A 80 4.19 -7.66 11.10
C TRP A 80 3.73 -7.83 12.56
N VAL A 81 2.73 -8.66 12.84
CA VAL A 81 2.31 -9.03 14.21
C VAL A 81 3.44 -9.75 14.98
N LYS A 82 4.34 -10.45 14.30
CA LYS A 82 5.47 -11.16 14.92
C LYS A 82 6.72 -10.30 15.18
N THR A 83 6.72 -9.03 14.81
CA THR A 83 7.91 -8.16 14.99
C THR A 83 7.86 -7.39 16.34
N ASP A 84 6.97 -7.79 17.25
CA ASP A 84 6.84 -7.27 18.62
C ASP A 84 7.32 -8.32 19.65
N GLU A 85 8.51 -8.91 19.42
CA GLU A 85 9.20 -9.76 20.40
C GLU A 85 10.63 -9.25 20.66
#